data_AF-Q0WKV6-F1
#
_entry.id   AF-Q0WKV6-F1
#
_cell.length_a   1.000
_cell.length_b   1.000
_cell.length_c   1.000
_cell.angle_alpha   90.00
_cell.angle_beta   90.00
_cell.angle_gamma   90.00
#
_symmetry.space_group_name_H-M   'P 1'
#
loop_
_entity.id
_entity.type
_entity.pdbx_description
1 polymer ?
#
loop_
_entity_poly.entity_id
_entity_poly.type
_entity_poly.pdbx_seq_one_letter_code
_entity_poly.pdbx_strand_id
1 'polypeptide(L)'
;HDIPKEIPDTDAKKPEDWDDEEDGEWTAPTIPNPEYNGEWKPKKIKNPAYKGKWKAPMIDNPEFKDDPELYVFPKLKYVGVELWQVKSGSLFDNVLVSDDPEYAKKLAEETWGKHKDAEKAAFDEAEKKREEEESKDAPAESDAEEEAEDDDNEGDDSDNESKSEETKEAEETKEAEETDAAHDEL
;
A
#
# COMPACT_ATOMS: atom_id res chain seq x y z
N HIS A 1 -6.36 42.79 -28.73
CA HIS A 1 -5.61 42.33 -29.90
C HIS A 1 -5.20 40.91 -29.60
N ASP A 2 -5.70 39.96 -30.39
CA ASP A 2 -5.37 38.53 -30.25
C ASP A 2 -4.11 38.30 -31.08
N ILE A 3 -3.00 38.01 -30.42
CA ILE A 3 -1.71 37.73 -31.06
C ILE A 3 -1.59 36.21 -31.15
N PRO A 4 -1.23 35.62 -32.31
CA PRO A 4 -1.12 34.16 -32.43
C PRO A 4 0.01 33.62 -31.54
N LYS A 5 -0.24 32.49 -30.87
CA LYS A 5 0.72 31.81 -29.99
C LYS A 5 1.97 31.31 -30.71
N GLU A 6 1.78 30.94 -31.97
CA GLU A 6 2.81 30.33 -32.81
C GLU A 6 2.86 31.07 -34.15
N ILE A 7 4.07 31.36 -34.61
CA ILE A 7 4.35 31.95 -35.92
C ILE A 7 5.23 30.96 -36.71
N PRO A 8 5.10 30.86 -38.03
CA PRO A 8 6.00 30.01 -38.81
C PRO A 8 7.44 30.48 -38.64
N ASP A 9 8.37 29.53 -38.46
CA ASP A 9 9.79 29.82 -38.38
C ASP A 9 10.28 30.39 -39.71
N THR A 10 10.73 31.64 -39.69
CA THR A 10 11.21 32.33 -40.89
C THR A 10 12.60 31.87 -41.32
N ASP A 11 13.33 31.18 -40.45
CA ASP A 11 14.69 30.69 -40.71
C ASP A 11 14.71 29.21 -41.15
N ALA A 12 13.60 28.50 -41.01
CA ALA A 12 13.48 27.12 -41.44
C ALA A 12 13.48 27.01 -42.98
N LYS A 13 14.34 26.14 -43.50
CA LYS A 13 14.42 25.82 -44.93
C LYS A 13 13.94 24.39 -45.16
N LYS A 14 13.25 24.19 -46.28
CA LYS A 14 12.85 22.86 -46.75
C LYS A 14 14.09 21.94 -46.84
N PRO A 15 14.07 20.74 -46.24
CA PRO A 15 15.16 19.77 -46.37
C PRO A 15 15.39 19.37 -47.83
N GLU A 16 16.65 19.12 -48.20
CA GLU A 16 17.04 18.79 -49.57
C GLU A 16 16.53 17.41 -50.03
N ASP A 17 16.19 16.52 -49.08
CA ASP A 17 15.68 15.16 -49.31
C ASP A 17 14.13 15.07 -49.29
N TRP A 18 13.41 16.20 -49.21
CA TRP A 18 11.94 16.20 -49.11
C TRP A 18 11.25 16.14 -50.48
N ASP A 19 10.41 15.12 -50.69
CA ASP A 19 9.63 14.93 -51.92
C ASP A 19 8.17 15.35 -51.72
N ASP A 20 7.71 16.41 -52.41
CA ASP A 20 6.32 16.90 -52.24
C ASP A 20 5.27 15.94 -52.81
N GLU A 21 5.64 14.97 -53.67
CA GLU A 21 4.73 14.01 -54.29
C GLU A 21 4.50 12.77 -53.41
N GLU A 22 5.52 12.34 -52.64
CA GLU A 22 5.47 11.22 -51.70
C GLU A 22 5.20 11.66 -50.23
N ASP A 23 5.76 12.80 -49.78
CA ASP A 23 5.66 13.31 -48.39
C ASP A 23 4.64 14.47 -48.22
N GLY A 24 4.16 15.06 -49.32
CA GLY A 24 3.23 16.20 -49.34
C GLY A 24 3.91 17.58 -49.26
N GLU A 25 3.13 18.68 -49.39
CA GLU A 25 3.68 20.05 -49.39
C GLU A 25 4.38 20.38 -48.05
N TRP A 26 5.69 20.66 -48.10
CA TRP A 26 6.45 21.01 -46.91
C TRP A 26 5.94 22.30 -46.26
N THR A 27 5.70 22.25 -44.94
CA THR A 27 5.33 23.43 -44.14
C THR A 27 6.43 23.74 -43.12
N ALA A 28 6.78 25.02 -42.99
CA ALA A 28 7.79 25.44 -42.03
C ALA A 28 7.32 25.13 -40.59
N PRO A 29 8.20 24.61 -39.72
CA PRO A 29 7.88 24.38 -38.32
C PRO A 29 7.43 25.69 -37.67
N THR A 30 6.46 25.61 -36.76
CA THR A 30 5.98 26.78 -36.02
C THR A 30 6.86 27.04 -34.79
N ILE A 31 7.26 28.29 -34.58
CA ILE A 31 8.00 28.75 -33.39
C ILE A 31 7.07 29.55 -32.46
N PRO A 32 7.33 29.54 -31.15
CA PRO A 32 6.57 30.35 -30.21
C PRO A 32 6.73 31.84 -30.52
N ASN A 33 5.61 32.56 -30.62
CA ASN A 33 5.63 33.99 -30.91
C ASN A 33 6.15 34.77 -29.68
N PRO A 34 7.27 35.51 -29.80
CA PRO A 34 7.82 36.28 -28.68
C PRO A 34 6.90 37.39 -28.17
N GLU A 35 6.00 37.91 -29.02
CA GLU A 35 5.03 38.95 -28.66
C GLU A 35 3.75 38.38 -28.02
N TYR A 36 3.64 37.05 -27.93
CA TYR A 36 2.51 36.40 -27.27
C TYR A 36 2.72 36.34 -25.76
N ASN A 37 2.20 37.33 -25.03
CA ASN A 37 2.24 37.40 -23.57
C ASN A 37 1.31 36.40 -22.85
N GLY A 38 0.82 35.37 -23.56
CA GLY A 38 -0.16 34.41 -23.07
C GLY A 38 -1.60 34.96 -23.09
N GLU A 39 -2.57 34.06 -23.02
CA GLU A 39 -3.97 34.44 -22.81
C GLU A 39 -4.09 35.29 -21.53
N TRP A 40 -4.67 36.47 -21.66
CA TRP A 40 -4.97 37.31 -20.50
C TRP A 40 -5.87 36.53 -19.53
N LYS A 41 -5.40 36.33 -18.29
CA LYS A 41 -6.17 35.68 -17.22
C LYS A 41 -6.53 36.70 -16.14
N PRO A 42 -7.83 36.88 -15.82
CA PRO A 42 -8.25 37.76 -14.74
C PRO A 42 -7.67 37.28 -13.39
N LYS A 43 -7.42 38.22 -12.47
CA LYS A 43 -6.91 37.90 -11.12
C LYS A 43 -7.96 37.10 -10.34
N LYS A 44 -7.59 35.91 -9.87
CA LYS A 44 -8.44 35.09 -9.00
C LYS A 44 -8.49 35.70 -7.60
N ILE A 45 -9.64 36.22 -7.20
CA ILE A 45 -9.91 36.67 -5.83
C ILE A 45 -10.48 35.53 -4.99
N LYS A 46 -10.04 35.40 -3.73
CA LYS A 46 -10.63 34.43 -2.80
C LYS A 46 -12.11 34.80 -2.59
N ASN A 47 -13.01 33.85 -2.78
CA ASN A 47 -14.44 34.07 -2.60
C ASN A 47 -14.76 34.19 -1.09
N PRO A 48 -15.16 35.37 -0.58
CA PRO A 48 -15.51 35.53 0.84
C PRO A 48 -16.78 34.76 1.23
N ALA A 49 -17.61 34.36 0.27
CA ALA A 49 -18.78 33.52 0.50
C ALA A 49 -18.48 32.01 0.43
N TYR A 50 -17.22 31.60 0.31
CA TYR A 50 -16.85 30.18 0.29
C TYR A 50 -17.03 29.55 1.68
N LYS A 51 -18.01 28.66 1.81
CA LYS A 51 -18.35 27.96 3.07
C LYS A 51 -17.51 26.70 3.32
N GLY A 52 -16.35 26.60 2.69
CA GLY A 52 -15.56 25.38 2.66
C GLY A 52 -16.09 24.36 1.64
N LYS A 53 -15.41 23.22 1.56
CA LYS A 53 -15.83 22.10 0.72
C LYS A 53 -17.10 21.52 1.33
N TRP A 54 -18.19 21.47 0.56
CA TRP A 54 -19.44 20.86 1.02
C TRP A 54 -19.18 19.42 1.49
N LYS A 55 -19.80 19.03 2.61
CA LYS A 55 -19.81 17.67 3.13
C LYS A 55 -21.27 17.25 3.28
N ALA A 56 -21.57 16.02 2.87
CA ALA A 56 -22.89 15.44 3.08
C ALA A 56 -23.17 15.33 4.59
N PRO A 57 -24.39 15.69 5.06
CA PRO A 57 -24.77 15.44 6.44
C PRO A 57 -24.80 13.93 6.70
N MET A 58 -24.33 13.52 7.87
CA MET A 58 -24.52 12.16 8.35
C MET A 58 -25.98 12.03 8.78
N ILE A 59 -26.70 11.11 8.15
CA ILE A 59 -28.09 10.77 8.45
C ILE A 59 -28.08 9.35 8.97
N ASP A 60 -28.76 9.12 10.10
CA ASP A 60 -28.85 7.79 10.69
C ASP A 60 -29.53 6.81 9.73
N ASN A 61 -28.95 5.62 9.61
CA ASN A 61 -29.47 4.58 8.73
C ASN A 61 -30.61 3.82 9.44
N PRO A 62 -31.88 3.97 9.01
CA PRO A 62 -33.01 3.27 9.63
C PRO A 62 -32.96 1.75 9.46
N GLU A 63 -32.17 1.25 8.51
CA GLU A 63 -31.98 -0.19 8.28
C GLU A 63 -30.86 -0.80 9.14
N PHE A 64 -30.15 0.00 9.93
CA PHE A 64 -29.15 -0.53 10.85
C PHE A 64 -29.83 -1.39 11.92
N LYS A 65 -29.31 -2.61 12.09
CA LYS A 65 -29.73 -3.55 13.12
C LYS A 65 -28.48 -4.11 13.78
N ASP A 66 -28.43 -3.99 15.10
CA ASP A 66 -27.45 -4.69 15.91
C ASP A 66 -27.87 -6.16 16.02
N ASP A 67 -26.92 -7.07 15.79
CA ASP A 67 -27.13 -8.52 15.90
C ASP A 67 -26.11 -9.11 16.88
N PRO A 68 -26.51 -9.39 18.13
CA PRO A 68 -25.62 -9.95 19.14
C PRO A 68 -25.31 -11.43 18.90
N GLU A 69 -25.97 -12.09 17.94
CA GLU A 69 -25.77 -13.51 17.62
C GLU A 69 -24.93 -13.71 16.35
N LEU A 70 -24.29 -12.66 15.83
CA LEU A 70 -23.50 -12.72 14.58
C LEU A 70 -22.41 -13.82 14.58
N TYR A 71 -21.90 -14.19 15.76
CA TYR A 71 -20.89 -15.25 15.92
C TYR A 71 -21.48 -16.66 16.08
N VAL A 72 -22.80 -16.79 16.22
CA VAL A 72 -23.48 -18.08 16.46
C VAL A 72 -23.79 -18.74 15.12
N PHE A 73 -23.02 -19.76 14.78
CA PHE A 73 -23.26 -20.54 13.57
C PHE A 73 -24.18 -21.75 13.85
N PRO A 74 -25.02 -22.16 12.87
CA PRO A 74 -25.60 -23.49 12.86
C PRO A 74 -24.51 -24.57 12.94
N LYS A 75 -24.89 -25.78 13.33
CA LYS A 75 -23.96 -26.91 13.53
C LYS A 75 -23.00 -27.09 12.34
N LEU A 76 -21.72 -26.79 12.57
CA LEU A 76 -20.63 -27.00 11.62
C LEU A 76 -20.23 -28.48 11.61
N LYS A 77 -19.92 -29.04 10.43
CA LYS A 77 -19.65 -30.48 10.24
C LYS A 77 -18.35 -30.80 9.52
N TYR A 78 -17.87 -29.88 8.69
CA TYR A 78 -16.75 -30.12 7.79
C TYR A 78 -15.74 -28.99 7.96
N VAL A 79 -14.47 -29.34 7.87
CA VAL A 79 -13.36 -28.40 7.67
C VAL A 79 -12.89 -28.57 6.25
N GLY A 80 -12.85 -27.47 5.49
CA GLY A 80 -12.40 -27.44 4.10
C GLY A 80 -11.28 -26.42 3.95
N VAL A 81 -10.26 -26.78 3.17
CA VAL A 81 -9.16 -25.89 2.78
C VAL A 81 -9.34 -25.63 1.29
N GLU A 82 -9.85 -24.46 0.93
CA GLU A 82 -10.08 -24.01 -0.44
C GLU A 82 -9.29 -22.73 -0.67
N LEU A 83 -8.35 -22.78 -1.62
CA LEU A 83 -7.47 -21.65 -1.95
C LEU A 83 -6.94 -21.78 -3.38
N TRP A 84 -6.52 -20.65 -3.93
CA TRP A 84 -5.77 -20.55 -5.18
C TRP A 84 -4.29 -20.27 -4.90
N GLN A 85 -3.38 -21.00 -5.55
CA GLN A 85 -1.94 -20.77 -5.45
C GLN A 85 -1.28 -20.68 -6.82
N VAL A 86 -0.45 -19.67 -7.02
CA VAL A 86 0.40 -19.55 -8.23
C VAL A 86 1.67 -20.40 -8.09
N LYS A 87 2.29 -20.40 -6.91
CA LYS A 87 3.45 -21.24 -6.56
C LYS A 87 3.07 -22.18 -5.42
N SER A 88 3.33 -23.47 -5.60
CA SER A 88 3.13 -24.50 -4.57
C SER A 88 4.24 -24.45 -3.51
N GLY A 89 3.99 -25.07 -2.36
CA GLY A 89 4.97 -25.20 -1.28
C GLY A 89 4.39 -25.03 0.13
N SER A 90 3.14 -24.55 0.24
CA SER A 90 2.47 -24.44 1.54
C SER A 90 2.15 -25.81 2.12
N LEU A 91 2.45 -25.98 3.40
CA LEU A 91 2.12 -27.15 4.21
C LEU A 91 1.15 -26.69 5.32
N PHE A 92 0.10 -27.46 5.54
CA PHE A 92 -0.86 -27.22 6.62
C PHE A 92 -0.88 -28.44 7.53
N ASP A 93 -0.71 -28.22 8.83
CA ASP A 93 -0.79 -29.24 9.87
C ASP A 93 -1.55 -28.72 11.10
N ASN A 94 -1.72 -29.58 12.11
CA ASN A 94 -2.25 -29.19 13.43
C ASN A 94 -3.62 -28.48 13.44
N VAL A 95 -4.53 -28.85 12.53
CA VAL A 95 -5.89 -28.29 12.49
C VAL A 95 -6.68 -28.64 13.76
N LEU A 96 -6.92 -27.65 14.63
CA LEU A 96 -7.70 -27.77 15.86
C LEU A 96 -9.01 -26.95 15.77
N VAL A 97 -10.11 -27.55 16.21
CA VAL A 97 -11.40 -26.85 16.45
C VAL A 97 -11.79 -27.08 17.91
N SER A 98 -11.87 -26.01 18.69
CA SER A 98 -12.18 -26.07 20.13
C SER A 98 -12.89 -24.79 20.58
N ASP A 99 -13.63 -24.89 21.69
CA ASP A 99 -14.28 -23.81 22.43
C ASP A 99 -13.45 -23.33 23.64
N ASP A 100 -12.29 -23.95 23.89
CA ASP A 100 -11.41 -23.63 25.02
C ASP A 100 -10.12 -22.92 24.53
N PRO A 101 -9.98 -21.62 24.82
CA PRO A 101 -8.81 -20.85 24.40
C PRO A 101 -7.52 -21.25 25.14
N GLU A 102 -7.60 -21.74 26.37
CA GLU A 102 -6.42 -22.18 27.13
C GLU A 102 -5.89 -23.51 26.57
N TYR A 103 -6.79 -24.44 26.25
CA TYR A 103 -6.43 -25.68 25.58
C TYR A 103 -5.82 -25.43 24.20
N ALA A 104 -6.40 -24.52 23.41
CA ALA A 104 -5.87 -24.16 22.10
C ALA A 104 -4.45 -23.59 22.18
N LYS A 105 -4.19 -22.69 23.14
CA LYS A 105 -2.85 -22.13 23.40
C LYS A 105 -1.86 -23.22 23.79
N LYS A 106 -2.24 -24.10 24.72
CA LYS A 106 -1.39 -25.21 25.14
C LYS A 106 -1.02 -26.11 23.97
N LEU A 107 -1.98 -26.48 23.12
CA LEU A 107 -1.69 -27.30 21.94
C LEU A 107 -0.75 -26.58 20.97
N ALA A 108 -0.97 -25.27 20.73
CA ALA A 108 -0.11 -24.46 19.88
C ALA A 108 1.34 -24.40 20.40
N GLU A 109 1.54 -24.25 21.71
CA GLU A 109 2.86 -24.31 22.34
C GLU A 109 3.48 -25.71 22.23
N GLU A 110 2.68 -26.76 22.40
CA GLU A 110 3.14 -28.14 22.33
C GLU A 110 3.49 -28.63 20.93
N THR A 111 2.92 -28.02 19.88
CA THR A 111 3.19 -28.35 18.47
C THR A 111 4.12 -27.31 17.84
N TRP A 112 3.56 -26.22 17.32
CA TRP A 112 4.31 -25.15 16.65
C TRP A 112 5.36 -24.52 17.57
N GLY A 113 5.00 -24.24 18.83
CA GLY A 113 5.91 -23.61 19.79
C GLY A 113 7.21 -24.39 20.03
N LYS A 114 7.16 -25.73 20.00
CA LYS A 114 8.35 -26.58 20.15
C LYS A 114 9.26 -26.59 18.91
N HIS A 115 8.67 -26.40 17.73
CA HIS A 115 9.38 -26.56 16.46
C HIS A 115 9.83 -25.23 15.84
N LYS A 116 9.13 -24.12 16.11
CA LYS A 116 9.33 -22.83 15.44
C LYS A 116 10.79 -22.35 15.39
N ASP A 117 11.54 -22.49 16.49
CA ASP A 117 12.90 -21.95 16.58
C ASP A 117 13.91 -22.86 15.87
N ALA A 118 13.71 -24.19 15.95
CA ALA A 118 14.54 -25.16 15.24
C ALA A 118 14.28 -25.13 13.73
N GLU A 119 13.02 -25.01 13.32
CA GLU A 119 12.62 -24.89 11.92
C GLU A 119 13.15 -23.60 11.31
N LYS A 120 13.07 -22.47 12.03
CA LYS A 120 13.66 -21.20 11.59
C LYS A 120 15.17 -21.32 11.39
N ALA A 121 15.88 -21.89 12.36
CA ALA A 121 17.34 -22.06 12.25
C ALA A 121 17.73 -22.95 11.06
N ALA A 122 17.00 -24.05 10.83
CA ALA A 122 17.24 -24.92 9.69
C ALA A 122 16.92 -24.24 8.34
N PHE A 123 15.89 -23.40 8.30
CA PHE A 123 15.54 -22.62 7.12
C PHE A 123 16.61 -21.58 6.79
N ASP A 124 17.05 -20.79 7.80
CA ASP A 124 18.08 -19.78 7.63
C ASP A 124 19.42 -20.40 7.16
N GLU A 125 19.78 -21.58 7.68
CA GLU A 125 20.96 -22.34 7.22
C GLU A 125 20.81 -22.83 5.77
N ALA A 126 19.63 -23.34 5.42
CA ALA A 126 19.35 -23.86 4.07
C ALA A 126 19.32 -22.75 3.01
N GLU A 127 18.71 -21.61 3.30
CA GLU A 127 18.68 -20.45 2.39
C GLU A 127 20.07 -19.87 2.22
N LYS A 128 20.84 -19.68 3.30
CA LYS A 128 22.24 -19.24 3.19
C LYS A 128 23.07 -20.18 2.31
N LYS A 129 22.90 -21.49 2.47
CA LYS A 129 23.58 -22.47 1.61
C LYS A 129 23.16 -22.34 0.14
N ARG A 130 21.86 -22.13 -0.11
CA ARG A 130 21.32 -21.97 -1.46
C ARG A 130 21.84 -20.70 -2.13
N GLU A 131 21.91 -19.59 -1.42
CA GLU A 131 22.52 -18.34 -1.90
C GLU A 131 24.01 -18.50 -2.19
N GLU A 132 24.74 -19.23 -1.33
CA GLU A 132 26.16 -19.54 -1.54
C GLU A 132 26.41 -20.50 -2.73
N GLU A 133 25.46 -21.38 -3.08
CA GLU A 133 25.55 -22.23 -4.27
C GLU A 133 25.17 -21.44 -5.53
N GLU A 134 24.11 -20.63 -5.48
CA GLU A 134 23.65 -19.79 -6.60
C GLU A 134 24.69 -18.74 -6.99
N SER A 135 25.41 -18.17 -6.03
CA SER A 135 26.55 -17.24 -6.28
C SER A 135 27.80 -17.93 -6.84
N LYS A 136 27.96 -19.25 -6.66
CA LYS A 136 29.09 -20.03 -7.22
C LYS A 136 28.80 -20.57 -8.62
N ASP A 137 27.53 -20.81 -8.96
CA ASP A 137 27.08 -21.22 -10.29
C ASP A 137 26.77 -20.03 -11.23
N ALA A 138 26.94 -18.79 -10.76
CA ALA A 138 26.88 -17.61 -11.61
C ALA A 138 28.03 -17.66 -12.66
N PRO A 139 27.73 -17.68 -13.98
CA PRO A 139 28.77 -17.77 -14.98
C PRO A 139 29.68 -16.54 -14.94
N ALA A 140 30.98 -16.78 -14.73
CA ALA A 140 32.03 -15.79 -14.90
C ALA A 140 32.21 -15.47 -16.40
N GLU A 141 31.35 -14.65 -17.00
CA GLU A 141 31.56 -14.00 -18.30
C GLU A 141 30.75 -12.69 -18.37
N SER A 142 31.32 -11.62 -17.84
CA SER A 142 31.48 -10.36 -18.59
C SER A 142 32.48 -9.47 -17.86
N ASP A 143 33.76 -9.69 -18.14
CA ASP A 143 34.80 -8.68 -17.99
C ASP A 143 34.60 -7.66 -19.12
N ALA A 144 33.97 -6.52 -18.81
CA ALA A 144 34.16 -5.24 -19.49
C ALA A 144 33.41 -4.11 -18.77
N GLU A 145 34.22 -3.25 -18.15
CA GLU A 145 33.99 -1.84 -17.80
C GLU A 145 33.49 -1.54 -16.37
N GLU A 146 34.46 -1.28 -15.50
CA GLU A 146 34.34 -0.36 -14.36
C GLU A 146 33.82 1.01 -14.84
N GLU A 147 32.86 1.59 -14.12
CA GLU A 147 33.08 2.79 -13.28
C GLU A 147 31.76 3.43 -12.85
N ALA A 148 31.83 4.03 -11.65
CA ALA A 148 30.90 4.95 -10.99
C ALA A 148 29.90 4.36 -9.96
N GLU A 149 30.35 4.52 -8.71
CA GLU A 149 29.62 4.45 -7.45
C GLU A 149 28.50 5.48 -7.32
N ASP A 150 27.47 5.14 -6.53
CA ASP A 150 26.87 5.91 -5.42
C ASP A 150 25.68 5.05 -4.92
N ASP A 151 25.81 4.37 -3.78
CA ASP A 151 25.35 4.87 -2.47
C ASP A 151 23.86 5.25 -2.50
N ASP A 152 22.98 4.32 -2.14
CA ASP A 152 22.19 4.53 -0.92
C ASP A 152 21.45 3.25 -0.52
N ASN A 153 21.72 2.92 0.73
CA ASN A 153 21.21 1.84 1.53
C ASN A 153 19.80 2.21 2.08
N GLU A 154 19.05 1.16 2.44
CA GLU A 154 17.95 1.13 3.40
C GLU A 154 16.49 1.44 3.00
N GLY A 155 15.64 0.52 3.49
CA GLY A 155 14.18 0.46 3.40
C GLY A 155 13.73 -1.00 3.30
N ASP A 156 14.20 -1.88 4.19
CA ASP A 156 13.47 -2.27 5.43
C ASP A 156 12.00 -2.64 5.16
N ASP A 157 11.74 -3.95 5.14
CA ASP A 157 10.41 -4.50 5.37
C ASP A 157 10.52 -5.49 6.53
N SER A 158 10.79 -4.92 7.71
CA SER A 158 10.52 -5.56 8.99
C SER A 158 9.19 -5.03 9.51
N ASP A 159 8.10 -5.73 9.21
CA ASP A 159 6.86 -5.59 9.98
C ASP A 159 6.35 -6.97 10.40
N ASN A 160 7.03 -7.52 11.42
CA ASN A 160 6.50 -8.58 12.27
C ASN A 160 6.41 -8.04 13.71
N GLU A 161 5.48 -7.11 13.93
CA GLU A 161 5.01 -6.81 15.28
C GLU A 161 3.88 -7.76 15.67
N SER A 162 4.19 -8.71 16.54
CA SER A 162 3.22 -9.21 17.51
C SER A 162 3.90 -9.27 18.87
N LYS A 163 3.91 -8.11 19.52
CA LYS A 163 4.17 -7.96 20.94
C LYS A 163 2.98 -8.54 21.71
N SER A 164 3.17 -9.76 22.21
CA SER A 164 2.45 -10.28 23.36
C SER A 164 2.74 -9.42 24.58
N GLU A 165 1.72 -8.95 25.30
CA GLU A 165 1.86 -8.66 26.74
C GLU A 165 0.50 -8.76 27.45
N GLU A 166 0.47 -9.65 28.44
CA GLU A 166 -0.63 -9.98 29.33
C GLU A 166 -0.98 -8.81 30.27
N THR A 167 -2.27 -8.71 30.55
CA THR A 167 -2.88 -7.94 31.63
C THR A 167 -2.47 -8.46 33.01
N LYS A 168 -2.10 -7.54 33.93
CA LYS A 168 -2.22 -7.73 35.38
C LYS A 168 -2.90 -6.52 36.00
N GLU A 169 -4.06 -6.78 36.59
CA GLU A 169 -4.79 -5.88 37.49
C GLU A 169 -4.06 -5.72 38.83
N ALA A 170 -4.14 -4.53 39.43
CA ALA A 170 -4.50 -4.35 40.85
C ALA A 170 -4.73 -2.87 41.19
N GLU A 171 -5.87 -2.63 41.83
CA GLU A 171 -6.37 -1.51 42.65
C GLU A 171 -5.38 -0.42 43.12
N GLU A 172 -5.81 0.86 43.14
CA GLU A 172 -6.46 1.45 44.33
C GLU A 172 -7.05 2.85 44.04
N THR A 173 -8.22 3.07 44.63
CA THR A 173 -9.14 4.22 44.53
C THR A 173 -8.75 5.47 45.34
N LYS A 174 -9.40 6.61 44.98
CA LYS A 174 -9.90 7.76 45.78
C LYS A 174 -9.31 9.11 45.33
N GLU A 175 -9.99 10.27 45.33
CA GLU A 175 -11.37 10.76 45.48
C GLU A 175 -11.29 12.28 45.17
N ALA A 176 -12.38 12.87 44.64
CA ALA A 176 -12.91 14.26 44.82
C ALA A 176 -13.53 14.76 43.50
N GLU A 177 -14.87 14.71 43.33
CA GLU A 177 -15.85 15.81 43.54
C GLU A 177 -15.55 17.06 42.67
N GLU A 178 -16.46 17.60 41.84
CA GLU A 178 -17.81 18.09 42.18
C GLU A 178 -18.72 18.19 40.92
N THR A 179 -19.95 17.67 41.09
CA THR A 179 -21.28 18.05 40.58
C THR A 179 -21.49 18.92 39.32
N ASP A 180 -22.43 18.51 38.45
CA ASP A 180 -23.75 19.19 38.35
C ASP A 180 -24.81 18.25 37.72
N ALA A 181 -26.06 18.40 38.16
CA ALA A 181 -27.14 17.44 38.04
C ALA A 181 -28.29 17.99 37.18
N ALA A 182 -28.92 17.12 36.36
CA ALA A 182 -30.33 17.19 35.94
C ALA A 182 -30.64 16.00 35.00
N HIS A 183 -31.48 15.03 35.40
CA HIS A 183 -32.92 14.92 35.07
C HIS A 183 -33.12 14.25 33.68
N ASP A 184 -34.00 13.26 33.42
CA ASP A 184 -35.14 12.64 34.09
C ASP A 184 -35.45 11.33 33.35
N GLU A 185 -36.24 10.47 33.99
CA GLU A 185 -36.86 9.27 33.41
C GLU A 185 -37.85 9.59 32.27
N LEU A 186 -37.76 8.85 31.16
CA LEU A 186 -38.87 8.11 30.52
C LEU A 186 -38.38 7.22 29.37
#